data_AF-A0A8J7PJ28-F1
#
_entry.id   AF-A0A8J7PJ28-F1
#
_cell.length_a   1.000
_cell.length_b   1.000
_cell.length_c   1.000
_cell.angle_alpha   90.00
_cell.angle_beta   90.00
_cell.angle_gamma   90.00
#
_symmetry.space_group_name_H-M   'P 1'
#
loop_
_entity.id
_entity.type
_entity.pdbx_description
1 polymer ?
#
loop_
_entity_poly.entity_id
_entity_poly.type
_entity_poly.pdbx_seq_one_letter_code
_entity_poly.pdbx_strand_id
1 'polypeptide(L)'
;MNIGIGIVLACIVGLIYFTNHQKLTHIFINAEKDQDLIIYNLTKDFFRIAIIFIFFDALQIIGNNVLRSMNDAYISMILSLGSYWIIGVGAAYFFGFILQWNGNGIWFGLTLGIAVSAVTLWACFYYLLFKSGTQLSLLKVTPKN
;
A
#
# COMPACT_ATOMS: atom_id res chain seq x y z
N MET A 1 -10.26 -8.42 -14.10
CA MET A 1 -8.78 -8.57 -14.06
C MET A 1 -8.44 -9.54 -12.94
N ASN A 2 -7.70 -10.62 -13.22
CA ASN A 2 -7.37 -11.62 -12.20
C ASN A 2 -6.49 -10.98 -11.13
N ILE A 3 -6.96 -10.97 -9.88
CA ILE A 3 -6.24 -10.46 -8.69
C ILE A 3 -4.79 -11.00 -8.65
N GLY A 4 -4.60 -12.27 -9.02
CA GLY A 4 -3.28 -12.91 -9.08
C GLY A 4 -2.30 -12.23 -10.03
N ILE A 5 -2.75 -11.68 -11.17
CA ILE A 5 -1.87 -10.96 -12.11
C ILE A 5 -1.33 -9.68 -11.47
N GLY A 6 -2.18 -8.94 -10.74
CA GLY A 6 -1.78 -7.72 -10.06
C GLY A 6 -0.73 -7.98 -8.97
N ILE A 7 -0.89 -9.05 -8.18
CA ILE A 7 0.07 -9.44 -7.15
C ILE A 7 1.40 -9.86 -7.77
N VAL A 8 1.37 -10.66 -8.85
CA VAL A 8 2.58 -11.09 -9.56
C VAL A 8 3.33 -9.88 -10.13
N LEU A 9 2.63 -8.93 -10.75
CA LEU A 9 3.25 -7.69 -11.26
C LEU A 9 3.87 -6.86 -10.13
N ALA A 10 3.19 -6.72 -8.99
CA ALA A 10 3.72 -6.02 -7.83
C ALA A 10 5.02 -6.66 -7.30
N CYS A 11 5.05 -7.99 -7.21
CA CYS A 11 6.25 -8.74 -6.83
C CYS A 11 7.38 -8.54 -7.84
N ILE A 12 7.09 -8.55 -9.15
CA ILE A 12 8.08 -8.30 -10.21
C ILE A 12 8.65 -6.89 -10.09
N VAL A 13 7.79 -5.87 -9.92
CA VAL A 13 8.22 -4.47 -9.75
C VAL A 13 9.07 -4.31 -8.49
N GLY A 14 8.65 -4.92 -7.37
CA GLY A 14 9.43 -4.94 -6.13
C GLY A 14 10.81 -5.60 -6.31
N LEU A 15 10.88 -6.71 -7.06
CA LEU A 15 12.14 -7.40 -7.36
C LEU A 15 13.08 -6.56 -8.24
N ILE A 16 12.53 -5.88 -9.25
CA ILE A 16 13.28 -4.96 -10.11
C ILE A 16 13.85 -3.81 -9.28
N TYR A 17 13.05 -3.27 -8.36
CA TYR A 17 13.47 -2.17 -7.48
C TYR A 17 14.57 -2.61 -6.51
N PHE A 18 14.42 -3.80 -5.91
CA PHE A 18 15.42 -4.38 -5.02
C PHE A 18 16.76 -4.63 -5.73
N THR A 19 16.74 -5.20 -6.94
CA THR A 19 17.97 -5.51 -7.69
C THR A 19 18.68 -4.27 -8.26
N ASN A 20 17.94 -3.20 -8.59
CA ASN A 20 18.50 -1.99 -9.22
C ASN A 20 18.67 -0.80 -8.27
N HIS A 21 18.48 -0.98 -6.95
CA HIS A 21 18.48 0.11 -5.98
C HIS A 21 19.75 0.98 -6.04
N GLN A 22 20.92 0.36 -6.27
CA GLN A 22 22.20 1.06 -6.31
C GLN A 22 22.31 1.97 -7.54
N LYS A 23 21.95 1.43 -8.72
CA LYS A 23 21.96 2.19 -9.98
C LYS A 23 21.00 3.36 -9.93
N LEU A 24 19.79 3.16 -9.39
CA LEU A 24 18.80 4.22 -9.22
C LEU A 24 19.34 5.34 -8.32
N THR A 25 20.00 4.99 -7.21
CA THR A 25 20.58 5.99 -6.30
C THR A 25 21.66 6.83 -7.00
N HIS A 26 22.50 6.22 -7.85
CA HIS A 26 23.53 6.94 -8.60
C HIS A 26 23.01 7.85 -9.71
N ILE A 27 21.79 7.62 -10.23
CA ILE A 27 21.16 8.52 -11.21
C ILE A 27 20.71 9.82 -10.54
N PHE A 28 20.25 9.75 -9.29
CA PHE A 28 19.74 10.92 -8.57
C PHE A 28 20.82 11.64 -7.75
N ILE A 29 21.88 10.93 -7.34
CA ILE A 29 22.95 11.46 -6.48
C ILE A 29 24.30 11.07 -7.08
N ASN A 30 25.03 12.05 -7.60
CA ASN A 30 26.43 11.88 -7.97
C ASN A 30 27.29 11.95 -6.71
N ALA A 31 27.73 10.82 -6.19
CA ALA A 31 28.50 10.70 -4.96
C ALA A 31 29.97 11.19 -5.09
N GLU A 32 30.22 12.24 -5.88
CA GLU A 32 31.56 12.80 -6.11
C GLU A 32 31.92 13.96 -5.15
N LYS A 33 30.94 14.54 -4.42
CA LYS A 33 31.21 15.53 -3.35
C LYS A 33 30.87 14.97 -1.98
N ASP A 34 31.63 15.36 -0.95
CA ASP A 34 31.43 14.90 0.45
C ASP A 34 30.02 15.16 1.01
N GLN A 35 29.33 16.21 0.56
CA GLN A 35 27.94 16.49 0.96
C GLN A 35 26.94 15.45 0.41
N ASP A 36 27.29 14.75 -0.68
CA ASP A 36 26.43 13.77 -1.33
C ASP A 36 26.45 12.41 -0.60
N LEU A 37 27.46 12.16 0.25
CA LEU A 37 27.56 10.91 1.04
C LEU A 37 26.46 10.79 2.11
N ILE A 38 26.09 11.91 2.76
CA ILE A 38 25.01 11.94 3.76
C ILE A 38 23.68 11.64 3.08
N ILE A 39 23.42 12.28 1.94
CA ILE A 39 22.19 12.12 1.16
C ILE A 39 22.12 10.68 0.62
N TYR A 40 23.24 10.16 0.11
CA TYR A 40 23.35 8.79 -0.39
C TYR A 40 23.00 7.74 0.67
N ASN A 41 23.47 7.90 1.90
CA ASN A 41 23.14 7.00 3.01
C ASN A 41 21.66 7.11 3.41
N LEU A 42 21.09 8.31 3.44
CA LEU A 42 19.66 8.50 3.71
C LEU A 42 18.78 7.86 2.62
N THR A 43 19.17 7.99 1.34
CA THR A 43 18.47 7.36 0.22
C THR A 43 18.45 5.84 0.33
N LYS A 44 19.55 5.21 0.78
CA LYS A 44 19.56 3.75 1.01
C LYS A 44 18.51 3.30 2.02
N ASP A 45 18.30 4.07 3.07
CA ASP A 45 17.25 3.76 4.06
C ASP A 45 15.85 3.91 3.48
N PHE A 46 15.60 4.97 2.67
CA PHE A 46 14.34 5.12 1.96
C PHE A 46 14.06 3.98 0.97
N PHE A 47 15.07 3.44 0.30
CA PHE A 47 14.89 2.30 -0.60
C PHE A 47 14.35 1.05 0.13
N ARG A 48 14.75 0.82 1.38
CA ARG A 48 14.22 -0.30 2.19
C ARG A 48 12.73 -0.13 2.47
N ILE A 49 12.32 1.09 2.84
CA ILE A 49 10.91 1.43 3.08
C ILE A 49 10.11 1.35 1.78
N ALA A 50 10.68 1.82 0.66
CA ALA A 50 10.04 1.85 -0.64
C ALA A 50 9.63 0.46 -1.16
N ILE A 51 10.42 -0.58 -0.89
CA ILE A 51 10.08 -1.95 -1.31
C ILE A 51 8.81 -2.44 -0.61
N ILE A 52 8.69 -2.16 0.68
CA ILE A 52 7.51 -2.51 1.48
C ILE A 52 6.32 -1.67 1.03
N PHE A 53 6.55 -0.38 0.78
CA PHE A 53 5.55 0.55 0.27
C PHE A 53 4.94 0.08 -1.05
N ILE A 54 5.75 -0.31 -2.04
CA ILE A 54 5.28 -0.77 -3.36
C ILE A 54 4.36 -2.00 -3.20
N PHE A 55 4.70 -2.93 -2.30
CA PHE A 55 3.89 -4.11 -2.06
C PHE A 55 2.49 -3.75 -1.51
N PHE A 56 2.44 -2.90 -0.49
CA PHE A 56 1.15 -2.48 0.09
C PHE A 56 0.36 -1.57 -0.82
N ASP A 57 1.00 -0.68 -1.56
CA ASP A 57 0.38 0.20 -2.54
C ASP A 57 -0.32 -0.60 -3.64
N ALA A 58 0.36 -1.63 -4.18
CA ALA A 58 -0.27 -2.52 -5.14
C ALA A 58 -1.48 -3.27 -4.56
N LEU A 59 -1.39 -3.77 -3.33
CA LEU A 59 -2.51 -4.42 -2.65
C LEU A 59 -3.68 -3.46 -2.43
N GLN A 60 -3.41 -2.21 -2.05
CA GLN A 60 -4.42 -1.17 -1.85
C GLN A 60 -5.12 -0.82 -3.17
N ILE A 61 -4.36 -0.64 -4.25
CA ILE A 61 -4.90 -0.33 -5.59
C ILE A 61 -5.78 -1.48 -6.10
N ILE A 62 -5.32 -2.72 -5.97
CA ILE A 62 -6.11 -3.90 -6.37
C ILE A 62 -7.39 -3.99 -5.54
N GLY A 63 -7.30 -3.85 -4.22
CA GLY A 63 -8.46 -3.88 -3.33
C GLY A 63 -9.49 -2.80 -3.68
N ASN A 64 -9.03 -1.58 -3.92
CA ASN A 64 -9.89 -0.46 -4.34
C ASN A 64 -10.59 -0.75 -5.68
N ASN A 65 -9.88 -1.32 -6.66
CA ASN A 65 -10.46 -1.64 -7.95
C ASN A 65 -11.51 -2.76 -7.85
N VAL A 66 -11.28 -3.75 -6.99
CA VAL A 66 -12.24 -4.85 -6.77
C VAL A 66 -13.51 -4.35 -6.09
N LEU A 67 -13.39 -3.56 -5.02
CA LEU A 67 -14.53 -2.96 -4.32
C LEU A 67 -15.35 -2.03 -5.23
N ARG A 68 -14.66 -1.19 -6.02
CA ARG A 68 -15.31 -0.36 -7.04
C ARG A 68 -16.02 -1.18 -8.11
N SER A 69 -15.47 -2.33 -8.49
CA SER A 69 -16.13 -3.27 -9.42
C SER A 69 -17.41 -3.89 -8.84
N MET A 70 -17.59 -3.88 -7.51
CA MET A 70 -18.80 -4.37 -6.84
C MET A 70 -19.85 -3.27 -6.60
N ASN A 71 -19.75 -2.12 -7.29
CA ASN A 71 -20.59 -0.93 -7.15
C ASN A 71 -20.51 -0.22 -5.77
N ASP A 72 -19.54 -0.57 -4.91
CA ASP A 72 -19.35 0.10 -3.62
C ASP A 72 -18.12 1.04 -3.63
N ALA A 73 -18.17 2.03 -4.52
CA ALA A 73 -17.06 2.96 -4.71
C ALA A 73 -16.89 3.97 -3.57
N TYR A 74 -17.97 4.27 -2.86
CA TYR A 74 -17.98 5.27 -1.79
C TYR A 74 -17.25 4.77 -0.54
N ILE A 75 -17.53 3.52 -0.13
CA ILE A 75 -16.87 2.92 1.04
C ILE A 75 -15.37 2.77 0.79
N SER A 76 -14.98 2.31 -0.40
CA SER A 76 -13.57 2.18 -0.80
C SER A 76 -12.79 3.49 -0.66
N MET A 77 -13.41 4.59 -1.07
CA MET A 77 -12.80 5.93 -1.01
C MET A 77 -12.62 6.41 0.42
N ILE A 78 -13.66 6.30 1.26
CA ILE A 78 -13.60 6.75 2.66
C ILE A 78 -12.58 5.93 3.45
N LEU A 79 -12.55 4.61 3.28
CA LEU A 79 -11.58 3.75 3.95
C LEU A 79 -10.14 4.11 3.58
N SER A 80 -9.89 4.35 2.28
CA SER A 80 -8.55 4.73 1.81
C SER A 80 -8.12 6.09 2.33
N LEU A 81 -9.02 7.09 2.24
CA LEU A 81 -8.74 8.44 2.69
C LEU A 81 -8.54 8.49 4.20
N GLY A 82 -9.41 7.85 4.98
CA GLY A 82 -9.34 7.81 6.44
C GLY A 82 -8.06 7.14 6.93
N SER A 83 -7.67 6.02 6.32
CA SER A 83 -6.41 5.33 6.66
C SER A 83 -5.20 6.21 6.38
N TYR A 84 -5.15 6.86 5.23
CA TYR A 84 -4.03 7.74 4.88
C TYR A 84 -3.94 8.97 5.79
N TRP A 85 -5.06 9.63 6.06
CA TRP A 85 -5.06 10.87 6.85
C TRP A 85 -4.90 10.63 8.35
N ILE A 86 -5.65 9.70 8.93
CA ILE A 86 -5.62 9.49 10.38
C ILE A 86 -4.37 8.72 10.77
N ILE A 87 -4.08 7.64 10.06
CA ILE A 87 -2.99 6.73 10.42
C ILE A 87 -1.71 7.14 9.71
N GLY A 88 -1.75 7.38 8.39
CA GLY A 88 -0.55 7.74 7.63
C GLY A 88 0.07 9.06 8.10
N VAL A 89 -0.70 10.15 8.07
CA VAL A 89 -0.22 11.47 8.51
C VAL A 89 0.03 11.51 10.02
N GLY A 90 -0.84 10.90 10.82
CA GLY A 90 -0.64 10.81 12.28
C GLY A 90 0.64 10.07 12.67
N ALA A 91 0.90 8.92 12.04
CA ALA A 91 2.15 8.17 12.23
C ALA A 91 3.35 8.93 11.68
N ALA A 92 3.23 9.59 10.52
CA ALA A 92 4.32 10.39 9.96
C ALA A 92 4.70 11.55 10.90
N TYR A 93 3.72 12.20 11.52
CA TYR A 93 3.97 13.23 12.53
C TYR A 93 4.67 12.65 13.76
N PHE A 94 4.16 11.52 14.26
CA PHE A 94 4.71 10.85 15.45
C PHE A 94 6.15 10.37 15.23
N PHE A 95 6.41 9.59 14.17
CA PHE A 95 7.74 9.06 13.88
C PHE A 95 8.71 10.13 13.40
N GLY A 96 8.26 11.06 12.55
CA GLY A 96 9.10 12.10 11.98
C GLY A 96 9.54 13.15 13.00
N PHE A 97 8.60 13.64 13.82
CA PHE A 97 8.84 14.80 14.69
C PHE A 97 8.99 14.45 16.18
N ILE A 98 8.19 13.51 16.70
CA ILE A 98 8.26 13.15 18.14
C ILE A 98 9.44 12.21 18.39
N LEU A 99 9.58 11.15 17.59
CA LEU A 99 10.70 10.21 17.67
C LEU A 99 11.97 10.71 16.95
N GLN A 100 11.90 11.85 16.27
CA GLN A 100 13.02 12.49 15.56
C GLN A 100 13.69 11.58 14.51
N TRP A 101 12.92 10.68 13.87
CA TRP A 101 13.42 9.87 12.77
C TRP A 101 13.50 10.66 11.45
N ASN A 102 13.24 11.97 11.48
CA ASN A 102 13.31 12.89 10.35
C ASN A 102 12.53 12.34 9.14
N GLY A 103 13.11 12.40 7.94
CA GLY A 103 12.49 11.90 6.73
C GLY A 103 12.15 10.41 6.78
N ASN A 104 12.95 9.58 7.47
CA ASN A 104 12.70 8.13 7.57
C ASN A 104 11.39 7.86 8.31
N GLY A 105 11.13 8.62 9.38
CA GLY A 105 9.89 8.53 10.14
C GLY A 105 8.66 8.92 9.31
N ILE A 106 8.78 9.95 8.47
CA ILE A 106 7.68 10.39 7.60
C ILE A 106 7.32 9.29 6.59
N TRP A 107 8.30 8.75 5.87
CA TRP A 107 8.07 7.68 4.89
C TRP A 107 7.55 6.39 5.53
N PHE A 108 8.05 6.06 6.71
CA PHE A 108 7.56 4.92 7.48
C PHE A 108 6.09 5.10 7.88
N GLY A 109 5.71 6.28 8.39
CA GLY A 109 4.33 6.61 8.74
C GLY A 109 3.38 6.54 7.54
N LEU A 110 3.77 7.08 6.39
CA LEU A 110 2.99 6.99 5.15
C LEU A 110 2.81 5.53 4.70
N THR A 111 3.86 4.73 4.80
CA THR A 111 3.82 3.29 4.47
C THR A 111 2.84 2.55 5.38
N LEU A 112 2.83 2.87 6.68
CA LEU A 112 1.85 2.33 7.62
C LEU A 112 0.41 2.71 7.25
N GLY A 113 0.16 3.96 6.85
CA GLY A 113 -1.17 4.40 6.39
C GLY A 113 -1.68 3.59 5.20
N ILE A 114 -0.84 3.35 4.21
CA ILE A 114 -1.18 2.53 3.04
C ILE A 114 -1.36 1.06 3.43
N ALA A 115 -0.47 0.51 4.28
CA ALA A 115 -0.58 -0.86 4.75
C ALA A 115 -1.91 -1.11 5.47
N VAL A 116 -2.32 -0.20 6.37
CA VAL A 116 -3.63 -0.30 7.03
C VAL A 116 -4.76 -0.18 6.02
N SER A 117 -4.68 0.77 5.08
CA SER A 117 -5.71 0.88 4.06
C SER A 117 -5.86 -0.39 3.23
N ALA A 118 -4.75 -1.02 2.83
CA ALA A 118 -4.77 -2.28 2.10
C ALA A 118 -5.50 -3.34 2.93
N VAL A 119 -5.10 -3.54 4.19
CA VAL A 119 -5.72 -4.52 5.09
C VAL A 119 -7.22 -4.27 5.25
N THR A 120 -7.64 -3.03 5.47
CA THR A 120 -9.06 -2.70 5.66
C THR A 120 -9.90 -2.92 4.39
N LEU A 121 -9.37 -2.60 3.21
CA LEU A 121 -10.04 -2.86 1.93
C LEU A 121 -10.19 -4.37 1.69
N TRP A 122 -9.14 -5.15 1.93
CA TRP A 122 -9.19 -6.60 1.78
C TRP A 122 -10.17 -7.23 2.78
N ALA A 123 -10.18 -6.79 4.04
CA ALA A 123 -11.14 -7.22 5.05
C ALA A 123 -12.59 -6.90 4.62
N CYS A 124 -12.84 -5.69 4.10
CA CYS A 124 -14.13 -5.29 3.57
C CYS A 124 -14.57 -6.19 2.40
N PHE A 125 -13.66 -6.46 1.46
CA PHE A 125 -13.92 -7.38 0.35
C PHE A 125 -14.29 -8.79 0.83
N TYR A 126 -13.53 -9.37 1.75
CA TYR A 126 -13.85 -10.69 2.33
C TYR A 126 -15.21 -10.69 3.02
N TYR A 127 -15.53 -9.65 3.80
CA TYR A 127 -16.82 -9.51 4.44
C TYR A 127 -17.99 -9.49 3.43
N LEU A 128 -17.84 -8.75 2.33
CA LEU A 128 -18.85 -8.70 1.25
C LEU A 128 -19.00 -10.02 0.51
N LEU A 129 -17.91 -10.77 0.31
CA LEU A 129 -17.95 -12.11 -0.27
C LEU A 129 -18.76 -13.07 0.59
N PHE A 130 -18.51 -13.10 1.90
CA PHE A 130 -19.28 -13.94 2.82
C PHE A 130 -20.76 -13.58 2.83
N LYS A 131 -21.08 -12.28 2.90
CA LYS A 131 -22.48 -11.80 2.87
C LYS A 131 -23.20 -12.22 1.58
N SER A 132 -22.55 -12.09 0.44
CA SER A 132 -23.12 -12.45 -0.87
C SER A 132 -23.31 -13.96 -1.02
N GLY A 133 -22.37 -14.77 -0.51
CA GLY A 133 -22.48 -16.24 -0.51
C GLY A 133 -23.71 -16.75 0.25
N THR A 134 -24.01 -16.14 1.40
CA THR A 134 -25.20 -16.49 2.21
C THR A 134 -26.51 -16.14 1.50
N GLN A 135 -26.56 -15.05 0.72
CA GLN A 135 -27.77 -14.68 -0.02
C GLN A 135 -28.03 -15.60 -1.23
N LEU A 136 -26.99 -16.04 -1.93
CA LEU A 136 -27.13 -16.99 -3.05
C LEU A 136 -27.63 -18.37 -2.59
N SER A 137 -27.26 -18.81 -1.39
CA SER A 137 -27.80 -20.05 -0.80
C SER A 137 -29.29 -19.93 -0.46
N LEU A 138 -29.77 -18.76 -0.04
CA LEU A 138 -31.19 -18.54 0.29
C LEU A 138 -32.08 -18.48 -0.96
N LEU A 139 -31.58 -17.89 -2.06
CA LEU A 139 -32.30 -17.83 -3.34
C LEU A 139 -32.38 -19.18 -4.07
N LYS A 140 -31.45 -20.11 -3.81
CA LYS A 140 -31.53 -21.48 -4.31
C LYS A 140 -32.52 -22.37 -3.55
N VAL A 141 -32.93 -21.96 -2.34
CA VAL A 141 -33.80 -22.77 -1.46
C VAL A 141 -35.28 -22.43 -1.61
N THR A 142 -35.65 -21.33 -2.26
CA THR A 142 -37.04 -21.08 -2.64
C THR A 142 -37.43 -21.94 -3.86
N PRO A 143 -38.28 -22.97 -3.70
CA PRO A 143 -38.83 -23.67 -4.86
C PRO A 143 -39.64 -22.67 -5.69
N LYS A 144 -39.39 -22.67 -6.99
CA LYS A 144 -40.19 -21.95 -7.98
C LYS A 144 -41.56 -22.62 -7.98
N ASN A 145 -42.50 -22.07 -7.22
CA ASN A 145 -43.92 -22.39 -7.35
C ASN A 145 -44.45 -21.81 -8.66
#